data_AF-A0A533WRQ6-F1
#
_entry.id   AF-A0A533WRQ6-F1
#
_cell.length_a   1.000
_cell.length_b   1.000
_cell.length_c   1.000
_cell.angle_alpha   90.00
_cell.angle_beta   90.00
_cell.angle_gamma   90.00
#
_symmetry.space_group_name_H-M   'P 1'
#
loop_
_entity.id
_entity.type
_entity.pdbx_description
1 polymer ?
#
loop_
_entity_poly.entity_id
_entity_poly.type
_entity_poly.pdbx_seq_one_letter_code
_entity_poly.pdbx_strand_id
1 'polypeptide(L)'
;MMSENIDKDSDLSVKAEEYIEIISTEDERIKIIGEELANDTGRAIFGKISQGMASTNDLAKALNTSLPLVNWHINRLLSVGLIKVEKVGMSSKNKQMKYYGPVKTALVIIPPENSIESNVSKSKKAAVLLRLRLYLASIAAFIVGGSGFYIAEKSQMPSESPVAPQMAAKNLPPATESLREAAPQGSSITAAPPPSIFATDQTIILLALLVGAVAFCAVFFGIRLRRKNRNKNPKTKFSS
;
A
#
# COMPACT_ATOMS: atom_id res chain seq x y z
N MET A 1 -31.53 -48.36 -23.11
CA MET A 1 -30.94 -47.52 -22.05
C MET A 1 -29.54 -47.13 -22.49
N MET A 2 -29.36 -45.91 -22.95
CA MET A 2 -28.04 -45.27 -23.03
C MET A 2 -28.31 -43.81 -22.69
N SER A 3 -28.02 -43.43 -21.46
CA SER A 3 -28.13 -42.06 -20.99
C SER A 3 -27.02 -41.26 -21.64
N GLU A 4 -27.37 -40.39 -22.58
CA GLU A 4 -26.47 -39.38 -23.11
C GLU A 4 -26.44 -38.24 -22.09
N ASN A 5 -25.40 -38.24 -21.27
CA ASN A 5 -25.14 -37.24 -20.26
C ASN A 5 -24.63 -35.99 -21.00
N ILE A 6 -25.51 -35.03 -21.24
CA ILE A 6 -25.14 -33.72 -21.76
C ILE A 6 -24.54 -32.94 -20.60
N ASP A 7 -23.23 -33.05 -20.43
CA ASP A 7 -22.43 -32.17 -19.60
C ASP A 7 -22.41 -30.77 -20.24
N LYS A 8 -23.46 -30.00 -19.96
CA LYS A 8 -23.68 -28.63 -20.45
C LYS A 8 -23.09 -27.62 -19.46
N ASP A 9 -21.79 -27.67 -19.18
CA ASP A 9 -21.15 -26.67 -18.31
C ASP A 9 -19.71 -26.28 -18.75
N SER A 10 -19.29 -26.66 -19.95
CA SER A 10 -17.88 -26.53 -20.39
C SER A 10 -17.68 -25.66 -21.63
N ASP A 11 -18.39 -24.54 -21.79
CA ASP A 11 -18.15 -23.60 -22.91
C ASP A 11 -18.08 -22.10 -22.51
N LEU A 12 -17.99 -21.79 -21.22
CA LEU A 12 -17.81 -20.41 -20.75
C LEU A 12 -16.37 -20.06 -20.35
N SER A 13 -15.41 -20.97 -20.58
CA SER A 13 -13.98 -20.72 -20.38
C SER A 13 -13.27 -20.46 -21.71
N VAL A 14 -13.89 -19.64 -22.57
CA VAL A 14 -13.13 -18.90 -23.58
C VAL A 14 -12.36 -17.84 -22.81
N LYS A 15 -11.03 -17.87 -22.87
CA LYS A 15 -10.13 -16.90 -22.22
C LYS A 15 -10.63 -15.48 -22.43
N ALA A 16 -11.31 -14.93 -21.42
CA ALA A 16 -11.94 -13.62 -21.50
C ALA A 16 -10.89 -12.52 -21.73
N GLU A 17 -9.65 -12.80 -21.35
CA GLU A 17 -8.49 -11.92 -21.49
C GLU A 17 -8.10 -11.68 -22.96
N GLU A 18 -8.53 -12.53 -23.91
CA GLU A 18 -8.18 -12.40 -25.34
C GLU A 18 -9.13 -11.48 -26.13
N TYR A 19 -10.28 -11.11 -25.53
CA TYR A 19 -11.34 -10.36 -26.23
C TYR A 19 -11.89 -9.20 -25.40
N ILE A 20 -11.16 -8.69 -24.39
CA ILE A 20 -11.57 -7.52 -23.62
C ILE A 20 -10.63 -6.35 -23.93
N GLU A 21 -11.20 -5.27 -24.48
CA GLU A 21 -10.50 -4.01 -24.67
C GLU A 21 -10.90 -3.02 -23.58
N ILE A 22 -9.93 -2.61 -22.77
CA ILE A 22 -10.12 -1.61 -21.71
C ILE A 22 -9.80 -0.23 -22.29
N ILE A 23 -10.77 0.68 -22.24
CA ILE A 23 -10.61 2.06 -22.67
C ILE A 23 -10.85 3.01 -21.48
N SER A 24 -9.94 3.95 -21.26
CA SER A 24 -10.13 5.03 -20.29
C SER A 24 -11.11 6.07 -20.83
N THR A 25 -11.89 6.72 -19.96
CA THR A 25 -12.74 7.86 -20.35
C THR A 25 -11.96 9.05 -20.94
N GLU A 26 -10.64 9.08 -20.76
CA GLU A 26 -9.74 10.11 -21.33
C GLU A 26 -9.38 9.84 -22.80
N ASP A 27 -9.63 8.62 -23.31
CA ASP A 27 -9.27 8.23 -24.67
C ASP A 27 -10.15 8.97 -25.71
N GLU A 28 -9.50 9.55 -26.71
CA GLU A 28 -10.16 10.29 -27.80
C GLU A 28 -11.20 9.43 -28.55
N ARG A 29 -10.99 8.11 -28.59
CA ARG A 29 -11.90 7.15 -29.24
C ARG A 29 -13.26 7.08 -28.55
N ILE A 30 -13.33 7.31 -27.23
CA ILE A 30 -14.60 7.27 -26.47
C ILE A 30 -15.60 8.28 -27.03
N LYS A 31 -15.12 9.46 -27.43
CA LYS A 31 -15.99 10.49 -28.02
C LYS A 31 -16.65 9.99 -29.30
N ILE A 32 -15.87 9.41 -30.20
CA ILE A 32 -16.38 8.90 -31.49
C ILE A 32 -17.28 7.68 -31.27
N ILE A 33 -16.90 6.76 -30.38
CA ILE A 33 -17.71 5.59 -30.01
C ILE A 33 -19.07 6.04 -29.46
N GLY A 34 -19.06 6.97 -28.52
CA GLY A 34 -20.27 7.52 -27.92
C GLY A 34 -21.17 8.21 -28.95
N GLU A 35 -20.60 9.05 -29.83
CA GLU A 35 -21.35 9.72 -30.89
C GLU A 35 -21.96 8.74 -31.91
N GLU A 36 -21.21 7.71 -32.34
CA GLU A 36 -21.71 6.74 -33.32
C GLU A 36 -22.79 5.81 -32.74
N LEU A 37 -22.65 5.40 -31.47
CA LEU A 37 -23.64 4.54 -30.82
C LEU A 37 -24.88 5.34 -30.37
N ALA A 38 -24.74 6.62 -30.07
CA ALA A 38 -25.87 7.51 -29.78
C ALA A 38 -26.68 7.85 -31.05
N ASN A 39 -26.01 8.00 -32.19
CA ASN A 39 -26.65 8.27 -33.47
C ASN A 39 -27.42 7.05 -33.98
N ASP A 40 -28.69 7.22 -34.35
CA ASP A 40 -29.55 6.16 -34.89
C ASP A 40 -28.96 5.50 -36.14
N THR A 41 -28.41 6.30 -37.06
CA THR A 41 -27.84 5.77 -38.31
C THR A 41 -26.55 5.01 -38.05
N GLY A 42 -25.66 5.55 -37.20
CA GLY A 42 -24.42 4.89 -36.81
C GLY A 42 -24.69 3.56 -36.11
N ARG A 43 -25.65 3.56 -35.15
CA ARG A 43 -26.10 2.37 -34.44
C ARG A 43 -26.74 1.33 -35.36
N ALA A 44 -27.55 1.75 -36.34
CA ALA A 44 -28.15 0.84 -37.31
C ALA A 44 -27.10 0.19 -38.24
N ILE A 45 -26.12 0.97 -38.70
CA ILE A 45 -24.99 0.46 -39.51
C ILE A 45 -24.17 -0.53 -38.71
N PHE A 46 -23.76 -0.16 -37.49
CA PHE A 46 -23.00 -1.04 -36.60
C PHE A 46 -23.77 -2.33 -36.30
N GLY A 47 -25.07 -2.23 -35.95
CA GLY A 47 -25.92 -3.38 -35.70
C GLY A 47 -26.04 -4.31 -36.90
N LYS A 48 -26.09 -3.78 -38.13
CA LYS A 48 -26.15 -4.59 -39.35
C LYS A 48 -24.84 -5.33 -39.62
N ILE A 49 -23.70 -4.67 -39.44
CA ILE A 49 -22.36 -5.28 -39.58
C ILE A 49 -22.13 -6.32 -38.47
N SER A 50 -22.68 -6.09 -37.27
CA SER A 50 -22.56 -7.03 -36.15
C SER A 50 -23.28 -8.37 -36.38
N GLN A 51 -24.25 -8.42 -37.30
CA GLN A 51 -24.92 -9.65 -37.70
C GLN A 51 -24.16 -10.45 -38.76
N GLY A 52 -23.18 -9.84 -39.44
CA GLY A 52 -22.40 -10.46 -40.50
C GLY A 52 -21.75 -9.43 -41.42
N MET A 53 -20.87 -9.89 -42.30
CA MET A 53 -20.14 -9.01 -43.21
C MET A 53 -21.07 -8.31 -44.22
N ALA A 54 -20.86 -7.01 -44.43
CA ALA A 54 -21.63 -6.21 -45.38
C ALA A 54 -20.74 -5.20 -46.13
N SER A 55 -21.08 -4.91 -47.39
CA SER A 55 -20.45 -3.81 -48.14
C SER A 55 -21.16 -2.48 -47.89
N THR A 56 -20.49 -1.36 -48.20
CA THR A 56 -21.11 -0.01 -48.13
C THR A 56 -22.39 0.07 -48.96
N ASN A 57 -22.43 -0.57 -50.13
CA ASN A 57 -23.62 -0.58 -51.00
C ASN A 57 -24.76 -1.40 -50.38
N ASP A 58 -24.45 -2.53 -49.75
CA ASP A 58 -25.46 -3.37 -49.12
C ASP A 58 -26.09 -2.66 -47.92
N LEU A 59 -25.28 -1.96 -47.13
CA LEU A 59 -25.74 -1.13 -46.00
C LEU A 59 -26.60 0.04 -46.45
N ALA A 60 -26.20 0.76 -47.51
CA ALA A 60 -26.97 1.87 -48.06
C ALA A 60 -28.36 1.42 -48.54
N LYS A 61 -28.43 0.27 -49.22
CA LYS A 61 -29.70 -0.33 -49.66
C LYS A 61 -30.54 -0.83 -48.50
N ALA A 62 -29.94 -1.56 -47.56
CA ALA A 62 -30.66 -2.15 -46.44
C ALA A 62 -31.26 -1.10 -45.49
N LEU A 63 -30.59 0.03 -45.32
CA LEU A 63 -31.00 1.10 -44.43
C LEU A 63 -31.73 2.25 -45.15
N ASN A 64 -31.91 2.17 -46.47
CA ASN A 64 -32.44 3.25 -47.31
C ASN A 64 -31.74 4.60 -47.08
N THR A 65 -30.40 4.58 -46.95
CA THR A 65 -29.58 5.77 -46.72
C THR A 65 -28.63 6.02 -47.88
N SER A 66 -28.05 7.22 -47.95
CA SER A 66 -27.13 7.57 -49.02
C SER A 66 -25.76 6.88 -48.85
N LEU A 67 -25.15 6.47 -49.97
CA LEU A 67 -23.82 5.86 -49.95
C LEU A 67 -22.74 6.73 -49.27
N PRO A 68 -22.71 8.07 -49.46
CA PRO A 68 -21.77 8.93 -48.76
C PRO A 68 -21.98 8.94 -47.24
N LEU A 69 -23.24 8.95 -46.78
CA LEU A 69 -23.55 8.94 -45.35
C LEU A 69 -23.10 7.63 -44.68
N VAL A 70 -23.40 6.50 -45.32
CA VAL A 70 -22.92 5.19 -44.85
C VAL A 70 -21.40 5.15 -44.81
N ASN A 71 -20.72 5.64 -45.85
CA ASN A 71 -19.26 5.66 -45.91
C ASN A 71 -18.66 6.52 -44.79
N TRP A 72 -19.31 7.63 -44.45
CA TRP A 72 -18.90 8.49 -43.32
C TRP A 72 -18.94 7.73 -41.99
N HIS A 73 -20.07 7.07 -41.68
CA HIS A 73 -20.20 6.25 -40.48
C HIS A 73 -19.23 5.06 -40.44
N ILE A 74 -19.06 4.35 -41.56
CA ILE A 74 -18.11 3.23 -41.67
C ILE A 74 -16.68 3.68 -41.35
N ASN A 75 -16.24 4.82 -41.91
CA ASN A 75 -14.88 5.32 -41.63
C ASN A 75 -14.69 5.67 -40.15
N ARG A 76 -15.72 6.24 -39.51
CA ARG A 76 -15.70 6.49 -38.07
C ARG A 76 -15.62 5.20 -37.26
N LEU A 77 -16.50 4.24 -37.53
CA LEU A 77 -16.52 2.94 -36.85
C LEU A 77 -15.19 2.17 -37.04
N LEU A 78 -14.57 2.25 -38.22
CA LEU A 78 -13.24 1.70 -38.49
C LEU A 78 -12.15 2.41 -37.68
N SER A 79 -12.21 3.75 -37.59
CA SER A 79 -11.20 4.55 -36.88
C SER A 79 -11.12 4.23 -35.39
N VAL A 80 -12.25 3.84 -34.78
CA VAL A 80 -12.32 3.44 -33.37
C VAL A 80 -12.20 1.94 -33.14
N GLY A 81 -12.03 1.15 -34.20
CA GLY A 81 -11.89 -0.31 -34.09
C GLY A 81 -13.17 -1.07 -33.73
N LEU A 82 -14.35 -0.45 -33.87
CA LEU A 82 -15.63 -1.16 -33.66
C LEU A 82 -15.94 -2.15 -34.79
N ILE A 83 -15.44 -1.89 -35.99
CA ILE A 83 -15.57 -2.78 -37.16
C ILE A 83 -14.20 -2.96 -37.83
N LYS A 84 -14.07 -4.01 -38.64
CA LYS A 84 -12.85 -4.31 -39.40
C LYS A 84 -13.15 -4.62 -40.86
N VAL A 85 -12.16 -4.43 -41.74
CA VAL A 85 -12.24 -4.91 -43.12
C VAL A 85 -11.95 -6.40 -43.12
N GLU A 86 -12.94 -7.21 -43.47
CA GLU A 86 -12.82 -8.68 -43.44
C GLU A 86 -12.38 -9.23 -44.79
N LYS A 87 -12.87 -8.64 -45.88
CA LYS A 87 -12.56 -9.07 -47.25
C LYS A 87 -12.59 -7.91 -48.22
N VAL A 88 -11.77 -7.99 -49.26
CA VAL A 88 -11.91 -7.20 -50.48
C VAL A 88 -12.37 -8.12 -51.60
N GLY A 89 -13.51 -7.82 -52.21
CA GLY A 89 -14.12 -8.63 -53.25
C GLY A 89 -14.45 -7.80 -54.50
N MET A 90 -14.85 -8.47 -55.57
CA MET A 90 -15.34 -7.80 -56.78
C MET A 90 -16.86 -7.62 -56.73
N SER A 91 -17.32 -6.48 -57.21
CA SER A 91 -18.73 -6.20 -57.46
C SER A 91 -19.26 -6.93 -58.68
N SER A 92 -20.60 -7.04 -58.77
CA SER A 92 -21.29 -7.40 -60.01
C SER A 92 -20.92 -6.48 -61.17
N LYS A 93 -20.49 -5.25 -60.88
CA LYS A 93 -19.94 -4.28 -61.86
C LYS A 93 -18.42 -4.37 -62.03
N ASN A 94 -17.81 -5.50 -61.66
CA ASN A 94 -16.37 -5.78 -61.72
C ASN A 94 -15.47 -4.69 -61.08
N LYS A 95 -15.99 -4.02 -60.04
CA LYS A 95 -15.28 -3.01 -59.27
C LYS A 95 -14.90 -3.60 -57.91
N GLN A 96 -13.68 -3.34 -57.43
CA GLN A 96 -13.28 -3.75 -56.08
C GLN A 96 -14.16 -3.08 -55.02
N MET A 97 -14.60 -3.85 -54.03
CA MET A 97 -15.37 -3.39 -52.88
C MET A 97 -14.85 -4.02 -51.58
N LYS A 98 -14.93 -3.24 -50.49
CA LYS A 98 -14.58 -3.69 -49.15
C LYS A 98 -15.82 -4.25 -48.46
N TYR A 99 -15.66 -5.38 -47.79
CA TYR A 99 -16.63 -5.97 -46.89
C TYR A 99 -16.16 -5.74 -45.46
N TYR A 100 -17.07 -5.18 -44.65
CA TYR A 100 -16.82 -4.85 -43.25
C TYR A 100 -17.51 -5.88 -42.37
N GLY A 101 -16.82 -6.33 -41.34
CA GLY A 101 -17.31 -7.32 -40.37
C GLY A 101 -17.10 -6.86 -38.94
N PRO A 102 -17.69 -7.57 -37.97
CA PRO A 102 -17.61 -7.21 -36.56
C PRO A 102 -16.23 -7.49 -35.97
N VAL A 103 -15.85 -6.68 -34.99
CA VAL A 103 -14.77 -7.00 -34.05
C VAL A 103 -15.40 -7.70 -32.86
N LYS A 104 -15.02 -8.95 -32.61
CA LYS A 104 -15.54 -9.77 -31.51
C LYS A 104 -14.82 -9.42 -30.19
N THR A 105 -14.86 -8.16 -29.77
CA THR A 105 -14.23 -7.69 -28.53
C THR A 105 -15.27 -7.02 -27.63
N ALA A 106 -15.19 -7.26 -26.33
CA ALA A 106 -15.95 -6.55 -25.31
C ALA A 106 -15.23 -5.26 -24.96
N LEU A 107 -15.94 -4.13 -25.07
CA LEU A 107 -15.42 -2.82 -24.71
C LEU A 107 -15.75 -2.51 -23.25
N VAL A 108 -14.75 -2.28 -22.42
CA VAL A 108 -14.92 -1.87 -21.02
C VAL A 108 -14.41 -0.45 -20.85
N ILE A 109 -15.32 0.48 -20.54
CA ILE A 109 -15.00 1.89 -20.29
C ILE A 109 -14.83 2.08 -18.78
N ILE A 110 -13.62 2.42 -18.35
CA ILE A 110 -13.30 2.64 -16.94
C ILE A 110 -13.07 4.14 -16.73
N PRO A 111 -13.70 4.77 -15.71
CA PRO A 111 -13.37 6.13 -15.33
C PRO A 111 -11.88 6.24 -15.02
N PRO A 112 -11.27 7.41 -15.17
CA PRO A 112 -9.87 7.55 -14.87
C PRO A 112 -9.74 7.36 -13.37
N GLU A 113 -8.88 6.44 -12.94
CA GLU A 113 -8.60 6.32 -11.52
C GLU A 113 -8.07 7.68 -11.07
N ASN A 114 -8.87 8.40 -10.29
CA ASN A 114 -8.38 9.54 -9.57
C ASN A 114 -7.17 9.03 -8.79
N SER A 115 -5.99 9.56 -9.07
CA SER A 115 -4.69 9.09 -8.57
C SER A 115 -4.51 9.21 -7.03
N ILE A 116 -5.62 9.29 -6.29
CA ILE A 116 -5.73 9.15 -4.86
C ILE A 116 -5.39 7.71 -4.41
N GLU A 117 -5.18 6.73 -5.29
CA GLU A 117 -4.70 5.40 -4.83
C GLU A 117 -3.24 5.10 -5.19
N SER A 118 -2.68 5.71 -6.23
CA SER A 118 -1.26 5.52 -6.59
C SER A 118 -0.29 6.40 -5.78
N ASN A 119 -0.77 7.47 -5.14
CA ASN A 119 0.05 8.27 -4.22
C ASN A 119 0.01 7.74 -2.78
N VAL A 120 -1.07 7.07 -2.37
CA VAL A 120 -1.16 6.49 -1.00
C VAL A 120 -0.19 5.31 -0.86
N SER A 121 0.02 4.52 -1.91
CA SER A 121 1.03 3.46 -1.92
C SER A 121 2.46 4.02 -1.98
N LYS A 122 2.72 5.07 -2.76
CA LYS A 122 4.03 5.77 -2.77
C LYS A 122 4.34 6.43 -1.43
N SER A 123 3.37 7.09 -0.81
CA SER A 123 3.51 7.75 0.49
C SER A 123 3.70 6.75 1.63
N LYS A 124 2.97 5.62 1.63
CA LYS A 124 3.21 4.52 2.58
C LYS A 124 4.60 3.91 2.41
N LYS A 125 5.04 3.65 1.17
CA LYS A 125 6.40 3.14 0.88
C LYS A 125 7.48 4.14 1.28
N ALA A 126 7.31 5.43 0.99
CA ALA A 126 8.22 6.48 1.40
C ALA A 126 8.30 6.64 2.93
N ALA A 127 7.17 6.53 3.62
CA ALA A 127 7.12 6.55 5.09
C ALA A 127 7.81 5.32 5.70
N VAL A 128 7.63 4.13 5.11
CA VAL A 128 8.33 2.90 5.54
C VAL A 128 9.83 3.00 5.29
N LEU A 129 10.26 3.51 4.13
CA LEU A 129 11.67 3.72 3.81
C LEU A 129 12.32 4.76 4.72
N LEU A 130 11.63 5.85 5.05
CA LEU A 130 12.11 6.85 5.99
C LEU A 130 12.28 6.24 7.39
N ARG A 131 11.30 5.45 7.86
CA ARG A 131 11.39 4.73 9.14
C ARG A 131 12.56 3.75 9.16
N LEU A 132 12.78 3.01 8.08
CA LEU A 132 13.91 2.10 7.96
C LEU A 132 15.24 2.87 7.97
N ARG A 133 15.32 4.00 7.27
CA ARG A 133 16.52 4.85 7.26
C ARG A 133 16.85 5.40 8.65
N LEU A 134 15.84 5.85 9.40
CA LEU A 134 15.99 6.30 10.79
C LEU A 134 16.44 5.16 11.70
N TYR A 135 15.91 3.95 11.51
CA TYR A 135 16.33 2.78 12.28
C TYR A 135 17.79 2.40 12.02
N LEU A 136 18.21 2.37 10.75
CA LEU A 136 19.60 2.12 10.37
C LEU A 136 20.55 3.22 10.88
N ALA A 137 20.15 4.49 10.82
CA ALA A 137 20.92 5.59 11.37
C ALA A 137 21.08 5.49 12.90
N SER A 138 20.03 5.05 13.60
CA SER A 138 20.09 4.80 15.05
C SER A 138 21.06 3.68 15.41
N ILE A 139 21.03 2.56 14.68
CA ILE A 139 21.97 1.44 14.88
C ILE A 139 23.41 1.91 14.62
N ALA A 140 23.66 2.63 13.53
CA ALA A 140 24.98 3.17 13.21
C ALA A 140 25.48 4.13 14.31
N ALA A 141 24.60 5.01 14.80
CA ALA A 141 24.91 5.92 15.92
C ALA A 141 25.18 5.17 17.23
N PHE A 142 24.50 4.04 17.47
CA PHE A 142 24.73 3.20 18.64
C PHE A 142 26.07 2.45 18.57
N ILE A 143 26.46 2.00 17.38
CA ILE A 143 27.78 1.39 17.17
C ILE A 143 28.87 2.44 17.36
N VAL A 144 28.77 3.60 16.69
CA VAL A 144 29.78 4.67 16.80
C VAL A 144 29.81 5.27 18.21
N GLY A 145 28.66 5.58 18.80
CA GLY A 145 28.53 6.13 20.14
C GLY A 145 28.89 5.12 21.24
N GLY A 146 28.50 3.86 21.08
CA GLY A 146 28.84 2.77 22.00
C GLY A 146 30.32 2.40 21.95
N SER A 147 30.93 2.35 20.76
CA SER A 147 32.38 2.16 20.63
C SER A 147 33.18 3.38 21.07
N GLY A 148 32.65 4.59 20.86
CA GLY A 148 33.25 5.84 21.35
C GLY A 148 33.29 5.90 22.87
N PHE A 149 32.24 5.42 23.54
CA PHE A 149 32.19 5.31 25.00
C PHE A 149 33.18 4.24 25.53
N TYR A 150 33.32 3.11 24.84
CA TYR A 150 34.27 2.04 25.21
C TYR A 150 35.75 2.45 25.06
N ILE A 151 36.09 3.33 24.12
CA ILE A 151 37.46 3.86 23.94
C ILE A 151 37.74 5.03 24.90
N ALA A 152 36.72 5.82 25.24
CA ALA A 152 36.83 6.88 26.25
C ALA A 152 37.04 6.32 27.67
N GLU A 153 36.41 5.18 28.00
CA GLU A 153 36.58 4.54 29.31
C GLU A 153 37.94 3.84 29.47
N LYS A 154 38.56 3.37 28.38
CA LYS A 154 39.94 2.83 28.40
C LYS A 154 41.05 3.87 28.45
N SER A 155 40.75 5.16 28.30
CA SER A 155 41.76 6.24 28.37
C SER A 155 41.86 6.89 29.76
N GLN A 156 41.06 6.45 30.74
CA GLN A 156 41.17 6.87 32.13
C GLN A 156 41.23 5.67 33.08
N MET A 157 42.39 5.02 33.18
CA MET A 157 42.87 4.45 34.44
C MET A 157 44.40 4.54 34.52
N PRO A 158 44.94 4.65 35.75
CA PRO A 158 46.15 5.42 36.06
C PRO A 158 47.43 4.65 35.77
N SER A 159 48.43 5.33 35.22
CA SER A 159 49.81 4.82 35.17
C SER A 159 50.56 5.23 36.44
N GLU A 160 50.56 4.37 37.45
CA GLU A 160 51.66 4.23 38.41
C GLU A 160 52.67 3.22 37.80
N SER A 161 53.99 3.29 37.88
CA SER A 161 55.03 4.09 38.58
C SER A 161 56.37 3.69 37.86
N PRO A 162 57.64 3.78 38.34
CA PRO A 162 58.24 4.42 39.53
C PRO A 162 59.62 5.12 39.28
N VAL A 163 60.06 6.05 40.15
CA VAL A 163 61.47 6.13 40.63
C VAL A 163 61.47 6.72 42.05
N ALA A 164 62.12 5.98 42.96
CA ALA A 164 62.21 6.13 44.41
C ALA A 164 63.28 7.17 44.86
N PRO A 165 63.79 7.15 46.12
CA PRO A 165 63.18 7.23 47.46
C PRO A 165 63.82 8.36 48.30
N GLN A 166 63.20 8.78 49.43
CA GLN A 166 63.94 9.26 50.63
C GLN A 166 62.95 9.59 51.78
N MET A 167 62.92 8.74 52.83
CA MET A 167 63.37 9.02 54.21
C MET A 167 62.16 9.02 55.15
N ALA A 168 61.89 7.91 55.85
CA ALA A 168 62.42 7.64 57.18
C ALA A 168 61.84 8.57 58.27
N ALA A 169 60.71 8.17 58.87
CA ALA A 169 60.47 8.38 60.29
C ALA A 169 59.45 7.35 60.78
N LYS A 170 59.98 6.38 61.51
CA LYS A 170 59.28 5.26 62.14
C LYS A 170 59.05 5.64 63.62
N ASN A 171 57.89 5.24 64.14
CA ASN A 171 57.64 4.81 65.53
C ASN A 171 57.36 5.82 66.67
N LEU A 172 56.15 5.65 67.24
CA LEU A 172 55.74 5.42 68.65
C LEU A 172 54.79 6.46 69.34
N PRO A 173 53.80 5.99 70.16
CA PRO A 173 52.67 6.75 70.74
C PRO A 173 52.89 7.09 72.25
N PRO A 174 51.95 7.72 72.99
CA PRO A 174 50.94 6.93 73.75
C PRO A 174 49.61 7.66 74.17
N ALA A 175 48.62 6.83 74.59
CA ALA A 175 47.61 7.01 75.67
C ALA A 175 46.60 8.21 75.57
N THR A 176 45.34 8.18 75.99
CA THR A 176 44.63 7.56 77.14
C THR A 176 43.10 7.54 76.88
N GLU A 177 42.41 6.66 77.63
CA GLU A 177 40.99 6.73 78.07
C GLU A 177 39.88 6.60 77.00
N SER A 178 38.85 5.75 77.14
CA SER A 178 38.13 5.36 78.35
C SER A 178 37.34 4.03 78.19
N LEU A 179 37.55 3.14 79.18
CA LEU A 179 36.58 2.30 79.89
C LEU A 179 35.77 1.20 79.17
N ARG A 180 35.96 -0.01 79.72
CA ARG A 180 35.31 -1.30 79.46
C ARG A 180 34.80 -1.83 80.80
N GLU A 181 33.51 -2.13 80.93
CA GLU A 181 32.89 -3.03 81.93
C GLU A 181 31.38 -3.12 81.60
N ALA A 182 30.61 -4.21 81.65
CA ALA A 182 30.72 -5.61 82.06
C ALA A 182 29.60 -6.44 81.35
N ALA A 183 29.79 -7.77 81.22
CA ALA A 183 28.87 -8.77 80.63
C ALA A 183 27.97 -9.45 81.73
N PRO A 184 27.26 -10.60 81.53
CA PRO A 184 26.87 -11.37 80.33
C PRO A 184 25.38 -11.84 80.32
N GLN A 185 24.92 -12.57 79.28
CA GLN A 185 24.14 -13.84 79.31
C GLN A 185 23.39 -14.11 77.99
N GLY A 186 23.43 -15.36 77.50
CA GLY A 186 22.43 -15.94 76.58
C GLY A 186 22.94 -16.46 75.23
N SER A 187 23.29 -17.75 75.17
CA SER A 187 23.66 -18.50 73.96
C SER A 187 22.52 -18.64 72.94
N SER A 188 22.82 -18.53 71.64
CA SER A 188 22.32 -19.46 70.60
C SER A 188 22.98 -19.22 69.24
N ILE A 189 23.40 -20.34 68.66
CA ILE A 189 23.89 -20.60 67.30
C ILE A 189 22.83 -20.22 66.24
N THR A 190 23.22 -19.65 65.09
CA THR A 190 22.76 -20.01 63.72
C THR A 190 23.17 -18.96 62.66
N ALA A 191 23.43 -19.46 61.45
CA ALA A 191 23.99 -18.83 60.26
C ALA A 191 23.09 -17.80 59.52
N ALA A 192 23.76 -17.04 58.62
CA ALA A 192 23.35 -16.02 57.64
C ALA A 192 21.96 -16.16 56.95
N PRO A 193 21.32 -15.08 56.42
CA PRO A 193 21.79 -14.35 55.22
C PRO A 193 21.59 -12.79 55.19
N PRO A 194 22.20 -12.09 54.22
CA PRO A 194 22.09 -10.63 53.98
C PRO A 194 20.72 -10.17 53.42
N PRO A 195 20.40 -8.86 53.44
CA PRO A 195 19.07 -8.32 53.13
C PRO A 195 18.66 -8.51 51.66
N SER A 196 17.45 -9.04 51.48
CA SER A 196 16.78 -9.26 50.20
C SER A 196 16.33 -7.93 49.58
N ILE A 197 17.04 -7.44 48.56
CA ILE A 197 16.67 -6.23 47.78
C ILE A 197 15.78 -6.58 46.56
N PHE A 198 15.47 -7.86 46.31
CA PHE A 198 14.89 -8.29 45.03
C PHE A 198 13.36 -8.54 45.00
N ALA A 199 12.60 -8.13 46.03
CA ALA A 199 11.17 -8.47 46.09
C ALA A 199 10.20 -7.34 45.64
N THR A 200 10.68 -6.12 45.40
CA THR A 200 9.82 -4.94 45.10
C THR A 200 9.74 -4.55 43.62
N ASP A 201 10.51 -5.19 42.74
CA ASP A 201 10.68 -4.71 41.36
C ASP A 201 9.50 -5.09 40.44
N GLN A 202 8.92 -6.28 40.63
CA GLN A 202 7.88 -6.78 39.73
C GLN A 202 6.54 -6.04 39.84
N THR A 203 6.20 -5.53 41.03
CA THR A 203 4.97 -4.74 41.25
C THR A 203 5.11 -3.32 40.70
N ILE A 204 6.29 -2.71 40.80
CA ILE A 204 6.58 -1.39 40.21
C ILE A 204 6.56 -1.49 38.68
N ILE A 205 7.14 -2.55 38.11
CA ILE A 205 7.11 -2.79 36.66
C ILE A 205 5.67 -3.01 36.18
N LEU A 206 4.87 -3.82 36.88
CA LEU A 206 3.45 -4.02 36.54
C LEU A 206 2.64 -2.73 36.64
N LEU A 207 2.88 -1.91 37.67
CA LEU A 207 2.18 -0.63 37.83
C LEU A 207 2.58 0.36 36.73
N ALA A 208 3.86 0.43 36.37
CA ALA A 208 4.34 1.26 35.27
C ALA A 208 3.74 0.81 33.92
N LEU A 209 3.64 -0.49 33.67
CA LEU A 209 3.01 -1.04 32.46
C LEU A 209 1.51 -0.74 32.40
N LEU A 210 0.82 -0.85 33.54
CA LEU A 210 -0.61 -0.57 33.63
C LEU A 210 -0.92 0.92 33.43
N VAL A 211 -0.12 1.81 34.01
CA VAL A 211 -0.23 3.26 33.78
C VAL A 211 0.06 3.61 32.32
N GLY A 212 1.08 3.00 31.72
CA GLY A 212 1.39 3.15 30.30
C GLY A 212 0.24 2.69 29.39
N ALA A 213 -0.37 1.54 29.69
CA ALA A 213 -1.50 1.01 28.93
C ALA A 213 -2.75 1.89 29.03
N VAL A 214 -3.06 2.43 30.21
CA VAL A 214 -4.20 3.34 30.40
C VAL A 214 -3.98 4.66 29.66
N ALA A 215 -2.78 5.24 29.73
CA ALA A 215 -2.44 6.46 29.00
C ALA A 215 -2.52 6.23 27.47
N PHE A 216 -2.01 5.09 26.99
CA PHE A 216 -2.07 4.71 25.59
C PHE A 216 -3.53 4.55 25.11
N CYS A 217 -4.37 3.88 25.89
CA CYS A 217 -5.79 3.71 25.59
C CYS A 217 -6.54 5.04 25.55
N ALA A 218 -6.28 5.96 26.50
CA ALA A 218 -6.92 7.27 26.54
C ALA A 218 -6.57 8.12 25.30
N VAL A 219 -5.31 8.13 24.89
CA VAL A 219 -4.87 8.83 23.67
C VAL A 219 -5.48 8.20 22.42
N PHE A 220 -5.46 6.85 22.32
CA PHE A 220 -5.99 6.13 21.18
C PHE A 220 -7.50 6.33 21.00
N PHE A 221 -8.28 6.20 22.08
CA PHE A 221 -9.73 6.44 22.05
C PHE A 221 -10.06 7.91 21.87
N GLY A 222 -9.32 8.83 22.50
CA GLY A 222 -9.52 10.27 22.34
C GLY A 222 -9.36 10.73 20.88
N ILE A 223 -8.32 10.23 20.19
CA ILE A 223 -8.12 10.50 18.75
C ILE A 223 -9.25 9.90 17.92
N ARG A 224 -9.68 8.66 18.23
CA ARG A 224 -10.75 7.96 17.49
C ARG A 224 -12.11 8.66 17.63
N LEU A 225 -12.48 9.12 18.82
CA LEU A 225 -13.72 9.87 19.05
C LEU A 225 -13.69 11.25 18.37
N ARG A 226 -12.57 11.97 18.44
CA ARG A 226 -12.43 13.28 17.79
C ARG A 226 -12.53 13.17 16.27
N ARG A 227 -12.03 12.08 15.69
CA ARG A 227 -12.15 11.78 14.25
C ARG A 227 -13.60 11.47 13.84
N LYS A 228 -14.36 10.76 14.68
CA LYS A 228 -15.79 10.44 14.45
C LYS A 228 -16.69 11.68 14.48
N ASN A 229 -16.41 12.67 15.34
CA ASN A 229 -17.21 13.90 15.42
C ASN A 229 -16.93 14.90 14.28
N ARG A 230 -15.73 14.90 13.67
CA ARG A 230 -15.43 15.77 12.51
C ARG A 230 -16.17 15.36 11.23
N ASN A 231 -16.60 14.11 11.10
CA ASN A 231 -17.36 13.63 9.93
C ASN A 231 -18.88 13.90 9.99
N LYS A 232 -19.39 14.54 11.06
CA LYS A 232 -20.83 14.78 11.23
C LYS A 232 -21.31 16.21 10.90
N ASN A 233 -20.42 17.15 10.59
CA ASN A 233 -20.83 18.51 10.20
C ASN A 233 -20.38 18.90 8.78
N PRO A 234 -21.18 18.54 7.75
CA PRO A 234 -21.18 19.27 6.49
C PRO A 234 -22.58 19.80 6.18
N LYS A 235 -23.05 20.86 6.86
CA LYS A 235 -24.18 21.69 6.39
C LYS A 235 -24.04 23.11 6.92
N THR A 236 -23.69 24.04 6.02
CA THR A 236 -24.43 25.29 5.71
C THR A 236 -23.55 26.22 4.86
N LYS A 237 -23.60 26.05 3.53
CA LYS A 237 -23.37 27.16 2.59
C LYS A 237 -24.00 26.77 1.26
N PHE A 238 -25.16 27.34 0.96
CA PHE A 238 -25.62 27.76 -0.37
C PHE A 238 -27.06 28.27 -0.22
N SER A 239 -27.19 29.59 -0.03
CA SER A 239 -28.31 30.39 -0.54
C SER A 239 -27.94 31.86 -0.34
N SER A 240 -27.44 32.48 -1.40
CA SER A 240 -27.76 33.86 -1.78
C SER A 240 -27.38 34.06 -3.25
#